data_AF-A0A436F1J0-F1
#
_entry.id   AF-A0A436F1J0-F1
#
_cell.length_a   1.000
_cell.length_b   1.000
_cell.length_c   1.000
_cell.angle_alpha   90.00
_cell.angle_beta   90.00
_cell.angle_gamma   90.00
#
_symmetry.space_group_name_H-M   'P 1'
#
loop_
_entity.id
_entity.type
_entity.pdbx_description
1 polymer ?
#
loop_
_entity_poly.entity_id
_entity_poly.type
_entity_poly.pdbx_seq_one_letter_code
_entity_poly.pdbx_strand_id
1 'polypeptide(L)' 'MLNRRRFLMSTAAVGAGLMTSHLSPAYAEGAPQIQLFVPAAPGGGWDQTARTIDQV' A
#
# COMPACT_ATOMS: atom_id res chain seq x y z
N MET A 1 -40.99 21.69 8.50
CA MET A 1 -41.10 20.27 8.05
C MET A 1 -39.86 19.93 7.24
N LEU A 2 -39.21 18.80 7.52
CA LEU A 2 -37.99 18.39 6.81
C LEU A 2 -38.36 17.85 5.40
N ASN A 3 -37.76 18.42 4.35
CA ASN A 3 -38.03 18.04 2.96
C ASN A 3 -37.08 16.90 2.54
N ARG A 4 -37.65 15.75 2.12
CA ARG A 4 -36.90 14.54 1.74
C ARG A 4 -35.80 14.81 0.71
N ARG A 5 -36.05 15.74 -0.23
CA ARG A 5 -35.08 16.10 -1.27
C ARG A 5 -33.88 16.86 -0.71
N ARG A 6 -34.10 17.78 0.23
CA ARG A 6 -33.00 18.51 0.91
C ARG A 6 -32.18 17.56 1.79
N PHE A 7 -32.85 16.62 2.45
CA PHE A 7 -32.18 15.59 3.26
C PHE A 7 -31.29 14.67 2.41
N LEU A 8 -31.79 14.18 1.27
CA LEU A 8 -30.98 13.38 0.33
C LEU A 8 -29.79 14.17 -0.23
N MET A 9 -30.01 15.42 -0.61
CA MET A 9 -28.93 16.29 -1.12
C MET A 9 -27.86 16.57 -0.07
N SER A 10 -28.24 16.78 1.21
CA SER A 10 -27.25 16.97 2.27
C SER A 10 -26.43 15.70 2.53
N THR A 11 -27.06 14.53 2.53
CA THR A 11 -26.35 13.26 2.75
C THR A 11 -25.41 12.94 1.59
N ALA A 12 -25.83 13.21 0.35
CA ALA A 12 -24.98 13.02 -0.84
C ALA A 12 -23.77 13.97 -0.84
N ALA A 13 -23.95 15.25 -0.46
CA ALA A 13 -22.86 16.21 -0.39
C ALA A 13 -21.83 15.84 0.68
N VAL A 14 -22.29 15.38 1.86
CA VAL A 14 -21.40 14.92 2.93
C VAL A 14 -20.66 13.64 2.53
N GLY A 15 -21.36 12.68 1.91
CA GLY A 15 -20.75 11.44 1.43
C GLY A 15 -19.70 11.68 0.35
N ALA A 16 -19.97 12.54 -0.63
CA ALA A 16 -19.01 12.92 -1.66
C ALA A 16 -17.78 13.64 -1.06
N GLY A 17 -18.01 14.58 -0.14
CA GLY A 17 -16.93 15.29 0.56
C GLY A 17 -16.01 14.34 1.32
N LEU A 18 -16.56 13.38 2.07
CA LEU A 18 -15.80 12.37 2.80
C LEU A 18 -15.00 11.44 1.88
N MET A 19 -15.59 11.02 0.76
CA MET A 19 -14.89 10.15 -0.19
C MET A 19 -13.74 10.90 -0.86
N THR A 20 -13.89 12.20 -1.13
CA THR A 20 -12.82 13.01 -1.73
C THR A 20 -11.69 13.39 -0.76
N SER A 21 -11.97 13.50 0.55
CA SER A 21 -10.96 13.86 1.56
C SER A 21 -10.00 12.71 1.91
N HIS A 22 -10.31 11.48 1.50
CA HIS A 22 -9.50 10.28 1.73
C HIS A 22 -8.89 9.69 0.46
N LEU A 23 -8.89 10.44 -0.65
CA LEU A 23 -8.19 10.07 -1.90
C LEU A 23 -6.67 10.27 -1.78
N SER A 24 -6.08 9.85 -0.65
CA SER A 24 -4.63 9.69 -0.59
C SER A 24 -4.27 8.49 -1.46
N PRO A 25 -3.29 8.61 -2.37
CA PRO A 25 -2.80 7.45 -3.10
C PRO A 25 -2.34 6.38 -2.09
N ALA A 26 -3.03 5.24 -2.09
CA ALA A 26 -2.63 4.07 -1.34
C ALA A 26 -1.51 3.39 -2.13
N TYR A 27 -0.28 3.80 -1.88
CA TYR A 27 0.89 3.06 -2.33
C TYR A 27 0.92 1.72 -1.61
N ALA A 28 1.39 0.66 -2.28
CA ALA A 28 1.69 -0.58 -1.59
C ALA A 28 2.69 -0.26 -0.47
N GLU A 29 2.31 -0.55 0.78
CA GLU A 29 3.24 -0.51 1.90
C GLU A 29 4.42 -1.42 1.53
N GLY A 30 5.65 -0.96 1.79
CA GLY A 30 6.87 -1.61 1.32
C GLY A 30 6.82 -3.13 1.50
N ALA A 31 7.14 -3.87 0.44
CA ALA A 31 7.09 -5.32 0.48
C ALA A 31 8.00 -5.83 1.62
N PRO A 32 7.53 -6.81 2.43
CA PRO A 32 8.34 -7.36 3.50
C PRO A 32 9.62 -7.96 2.92
N GLN A 33 10.77 -7.70 3.57
CA GLN A 33 12.06 -8.25 3.13
C GLN A 33 12.02 -9.78 3.13
N ILE A 34 12.40 -10.37 2.00
CA ILE A 34 12.42 -11.82 1.83
C ILE A 34 13.70 -12.37 2.45
N GLN A 35 13.57 -13.21 3.48
CA GLN A 35 14.71 -13.91 4.07
C GLN A 35 15.12 -15.09 3.17
N LEU A 36 16.21 -14.92 2.43
CA LEU A 36 16.74 -15.96 1.54
C LEU A 36 17.79 -16.81 2.28
N PHE A 37 17.59 -18.13 2.35
CA PHE A 37 18.62 -19.05 2.82
C PHE A 37 19.51 -19.49 1.65
N VAL A 38 20.82 -19.29 1.78
CA VAL A 38 21.80 -19.66 0.76
C VAL A 38 22.69 -20.77 1.32
N PRO A 39 22.59 -22.01 0.82
CA PRO A 39 23.46 -23.10 1.25
C PRO A 39 24.84 -22.99 0.56
N ALA A 40 25.50 -21.85 0.70
CA ALA A 40 26.82 -21.59 0.15
C ALA A 40 27.77 -21.10 1.26
N ALA A 41 29.06 -21.37 1.09
CA ALA A 41 30.06 -20.79 1.97
C ALA A 41 30.05 -19.25 1.85
N PRO A 42 30.28 -18.51 2.96
CA PRO A 42 30.40 -17.05 2.91
C PRO A 42 31.47 -16.61 1.91
N GLY A 43 31.15 -15.62 1.08
CA GLY A 43 32.04 -15.12 0.03
C GLY A 43 32.12 -15.98 -1.23
N GLY A 44 31.39 -17.10 -1.31
CA GLY A 44 31.26 -17.87 -2.56
C GLY A 44 30.37 -17.17 -3.59
N GLY A 45 30.45 -17.60 -4.86
CA GLY A 45 29.67 -16.97 -5.94
C GLY A 45 28.16 -16.97 -5.68
N TRP A 46 27.64 -18.03 -5.05
CA TRP A 46 26.23 -18.12 -4.65
C TRP A 46 25.84 -17.18 -3.50
N ASP A 47 26.74 -16.89 -2.55
CA ASP A 47 26.52 -15.87 -1.50
C ASP A 47 26.47 -14.47 -2.13
N GLN A 48 27.37 -14.17 -3.07
CA GLN A 48 27.37 -12.88 -3.76
C GLN A 48 26.13 -12.67 -4.64
N THR A 49 25.67 -13.69 -5.35
CA THR A 49 24.42 -13.63 -6.11
C THR A 49 23.24 -13.33 -5.21
N ALA A 50 23.14 -14.00 -4.06
CA ALA A 50 22.07 -13.75 -3.09
C ALA A 50 22.10 -12.34 -2.51
N ARG A 51 23.28 -11.80 -2.17
CA ARG A 51 23.43 -10.41 -1.72
C ARG A 51 23.05 -9.40 -2.79
N THR A 52 23.32 -9.73 -4.06
CA THR A 52 22.90 -8.88 -5.18
C THR A 52 21.38 -8.88 -5.33
N ILE A 53 20.73 -10.04 -5.12
CA ILE A 53 19.27 -10.18 -5.14
C ILE A 53 18.62 -9.44 -3.96
N ASP A 54 19.24 -9.41 -2.78
CA ASP A 54 18.72 -8.70 -1.60
C ASP A 54 18.82 -7.16 -1.72
N GLN A 55 19.64 -6.64 -2.65
CA GLN A 55 19.82 -5.20 -2.88
C GLN A 55 18.82 -4.60 -3.89
N VAL A 56 17.98 -5.41 -4.54
CA VAL A 56 17.00 -4.98 -5.57
C VAL A 56 15.57 -5.15 -5.10
#